data_AF-A0A2S6YZ08-F1
#
_entry.id   AF-A0A2S6YZ08-F1
#
_cell.length_a   1.000
_cell.length_b   1.000
_cell.length_c   1.000
_cell.angle_alpha   90.00
_cell.angle_beta   90.00
_cell.angle_gamma   90.00
#
_symmetry.space_group_name_H-M   'P 1'
#
loop_
_entity.id
_entity.type
_entity.pdbx_description
1 polymer ?
#
loop_
_entity_poly.entity_id
_entity_poly.type
_entity_poly.pdbx_seq_one_letter_code
_entity_poly.pdbx_strand_id
1 'polypeptide(L)'
;LASQLADDRGLRHALDPQGVVNALNALSKWPGRASCEKAMEALAGRLAADHDLRQALRAPHVALSLNALSKLLGGAACRQASLRLAERPGTAELPWQQF
;
A
#
# COMPACT_ATOMS: atom_id res chain seq x y z
N LEU A 1 -3.87 17.04 -4.07
CA LEU A 1 -4.06 15.73 -3.41
C LEU A 1 -2.77 14.92 -3.26
N ALA A 2 -2.07 14.52 -4.34
CA ALA A 2 -0.84 13.70 -4.20
C ALA A 2 0.21 14.34 -3.28
N SER A 3 0.56 15.61 -3.49
CA SER A 3 1.49 16.33 -2.60
C SER A 3 0.98 16.40 -1.15
N GLN A 4 -0.32 16.65 -0.95
CA GLN A 4 -0.91 16.65 0.40
C GLN A 4 -0.79 15.27 1.07
N LEU A 5 -1.01 14.18 0.34
CA LEU A 5 -0.79 12.83 0.86
C LEU A 5 0.69 12.53 1.12
N ALA A 6 1.63 13.18 0.43
CA ALA A 6 3.05 13.03 0.71
C ALA A 6 3.47 13.79 1.99
N ASP A 7 2.89 14.96 2.23
CA ASP A 7 3.34 15.87 3.29
C ASP A 7 2.52 15.73 4.59
N ASP A 8 1.22 15.45 4.49
CA ASP A 8 0.30 15.40 5.63
C ASP A 8 0.10 13.97 6.16
N ARG A 9 0.72 13.69 7.30
CA ARG A 9 0.56 12.41 8.02
C ARG A 9 -0.86 12.23 8.55
N GLY A 10 -1.50 13.28 9.05
CA GLY A 10 -2.87 13.19 9.57
C GLY A 10 -3.85 12.78 8.48
N LEU A 11 -3.75 13.41 7.31
CA LEU A 11 -4.52 13.05 6.13
C LEU A 11 -4.28 11.60 5.71
N ARG A 12 -3.01 11.16 5.68
CA ARG A 12 -2.69 9.76 5.39
C ARG A 12 -3.32 8.78 6.37
N HIS A 13 -3.33 9.09 7.66
CA HIS A 13 -3.87 8.21 8.71
C HIS A 13 -5.41 8.26 8.81
N ALA A 14 -6.04 9.33 8.33
CA ALA A 14 -7.49 9.43 8.21
C ALA A 14 -8.08 8.52 7.12
N LEU A 15 -7.25 8.06 6.17
CA LEU A 15 -7.68 7.08 5.17
C LEU A 15 -7.97 5.73 5.83
N ASP A 16 -9.14 5.18 5.51
CA ASP A 16 -9.50 3.81 5.84
C ASP A 16 -8.73 2.81 4.94
N PRO A 17 -8.78 1.49 5.21
CA PRO A 17 -8.02 0.50 4.46
C PRO A 17 -8.32 0.51 2.95
N GLN A 18 -9.59 0.67 2.57
CA GLN A 18 -9.99 0.75 1.17
C GLN A 18 -9.51 2.05 0.51
N GLY A 19 -9.56 3.18 1.22
CA GLY A 19 -9.05 4.47 0.79
C GLY A 19 -7.54 4.44 0.53
N VAL A 20 -6.76 3.76 1.36
CA VAL A 20 -5.32 3.53 1.12
C VAL A 20 -5.08 2.77 -0.18
N VAL A 21 -5.81 1.67 -0.41
CA VAL A 21 -5.68 0.84 -1.62
C VAL A 21 -6.07 1.62 -2.87
N ASN A 22 -7.19 2.34 -2.81
CA ASN A 22 -7.67 3.16 -3.92
C ASN A 22 -6.69 4.30 -4.25
N ALA A 23 -6.13 4.95 -3.23
CA ALA A 23 -5.11 5.98 -3.40
C ALA A 23 -3.84 5.39 -4.04
N LEU A 24 -3.34 4.25 -3.54
CA LEU A 24 -2.20 3.55 -4.14
C LEU A 24 -2.45 3.20 -5.61
N ASN A 25 -3.60 2.60 -5.92
CA ASN A 25 -3.95 2.22 -7.28
C ASN A 25 -4.06 3.45 -8.21
N ALA A 26 -4.69 4.54 -7.75
CA ALA A 26 -4.82 5.78 -8.52
C ALA A 26 -3.47 6.44 -8.79
N LEU A 27 -2.61 6.52 -7.77
CA LEU A 27 -1.26 7.08 -7.89
C LEU A 27 -0.39 6.22 -8.82
N SER A 28 -0.56 4.89 -8.81
CA SER A 28 0.20 3.95 -9.65
C SER A 28 -0.03 4.13 -11.16
N LYS A 29 -1.04 4.90 -11.56
CA LYS A 29 -1.32 5.25 -12.96
C LYS A 29 -0.40 6.33 -13.51
N TRP A 30 0.34 7.03 -12.65
CA TRP A 30 1.19 8.15 -13.04
C TRP A 30 2.65 7.94 -12.58
N PRO A 31 3.31 6.84 -12.99
CA PRO A 31 4.72 6.65 -12.69
C PRO A 31 5.56 7.77 -13.34
N GLY A 32 6.61 8.24 -12.66
CA GLY A 32 7.46 9.35 -13.11
C GLY A 32 7.02 10.73 -12.64
N ARG A 33 5.83 10.87 -12.01
CA ARG A 33 5.48 12.11 -11.30
C ARG A 33 6.00 12.05 -9.87
N ALA A 34 7.03 12.84 -9.56
CA ALA A 34 7.67 12.86 -8.24
C ALA A 34 6.69 13.02 -7.06
N SER A 35 5.62 13.81 -7.21
CA SER A 35 4.59 13.94 -6.15
C SER A 35 3.73 12.69 -5.97
N CYS A 36 3.47 11.94 -7.05
CA CYS A 36 2.75 10.67 -6.98
C CYS A 36 3.63 9.58 -6.34
N GLU A 37 4.91 9.53 -6.72
CA GLU A 37 5.86 8.57 -6.17
C GLU A 37 6.09 8.79 -4.68
N LYS A 38 6.33 10.04 -4.26
CA LYS A 38 6.45 10.41 -2.83
C LYS A 38 5.19 10.05 -2.03
N ALA A 39 4.01 10.31 -2.58
CA ALA A 39 2.76 9.96 -1.93
C ALA A 39 2.59 8.44 -1.80
N MET A 40 2.95 7.68 -2.84
CA MET A 40 2.94 6.22 -2.80
C MET A 40 3.94 5.67 -1.78
N GLU A 41 5.16 6.21 -1.72
CA GLU A 41 6.14 5.82 -0.71
C GLU A 41 5.64 6.10 0.70
N ALA A 42 5.01 7.24 0.94
CA ALA A 42 4.46 7.58 2.25
C ALA A 42 3.30 6.64 2.66
N LEU A 43 2.42 6.30 1.71
CA LEU A 43 1.34 5.32 1.92
C LEU A 43 1.89 3.91 2.11
N ALA A 44 2.90 3.51 1.34
CA ALA A 44 3.60 2.23 1.50
C ALA A 44 4.29 2.15 2.87
N GLY A 45 4.91 3.24 3.33
CA GLY A 45 5.49 3.34 4.67
C GLY A 45 4.47 3.13 5.77
N ARG A 46 3.29 3.76 5.67
CA ARG A 46 2.16 3.49 6.57
C ARG A 46 1.77 2.01 6.52
N LEU A 47 1.58 1.47 5.32
CA LEU A 47 1.17 0.08 5.13
C LEU A 47 2.20 -0.92 5.66
N ALA A 48 3.50 -0.62 5.61
CA ALA A 48 4.56 -1.44 6.19
C ALA A 48 4.60 -1.36 7.73
N ALA A 49 4.26 -0.21 8.32
CA ALA A 49 4.30 0.00 9.77
C ALA A 49 3.02 -0.46 10.49
N ASP A 50 1.86 -0.28 9.85
CA ASP A 50 0.53 -0.44 10.47
C ASP A 50 0.00 -1.87 10.27
N HIS A 51 0.13 -2.71 11.32
CA HIS A 51 -0.32 -4.11 11.28
C HIS A 51 -1.83 -4.24 11.13
N ASP A 52 -2.60 -3.45 11.89
CA ASP A 52 -4.06 -3.51 11.89
C ASP A 52 -4.63 -3.10 10.53
N LEU A 53 -4.05 -2.05 9.92
CA LEU A 53 -4.36 -1.68 8.54
C LEU A 53 -4.14 -2.84 7.58
N ARG A 54 -3.02 -3.56 7.69
CA ARG A 54 -2.74 -4.72 6.84
C ARG A 54 -3.75 -5.84 7.08
N GLN A 55 -4.17 -6.11 8.33
CA GLN A 55 -5.15 -7.15 8.63
C GLN A 55 -6.55 -6.81 8.12
N ALA A 56 -6.92 -5.53 8.13
CA ALA A 56 -8.20 -5.06 7.62
C ALA A 56 -8.30 -5.16 6.08
N LEU A 57 -7.21 -5.38 5.35
CA LEU A 57 -7.25 -5.60 3.91
C LEU A 57 -7.80 -6.98 3.56
N ARG A 58 -8.86 -7.01 2.74
CA ARG A 58 -9.37 -8.21 2.08
C ARG A 58 -8.43 -8.65 0.94
N ALA A 59 -8.54 -9.90 0.52
CA ALA A 59 -7.77 -10.47 -0.59
C ALA A 59 -7.61 -9.58 -1.84
N PRO A 60 -8.71 -9.08 -2.44
CA PRO A 60 -8.59 -8.24 -3.64
C PRO A 60 -7.81 -6.96 -3.37
N HIS A 61 -7.91 -6.41 -2.16
CA HIS A 61 -7.15 -5.24 -1.75
C HIS A 61 -5.66 -5.53 -1.59
N VAL A 62 -5.29 -6.72 -1.10
CA VAL A 62 -3.89 -7.16 -1.04
C VAL A 62 -3.32 -7.28 -2.45
N ALA A 63 -4.02 -7.94 -3.37
CA ALA A 63 -3.59 -8.07 -4.77
C ALA A 63 -3.45 -6.70 -5.46
N LEU A 64 -4.44 -5.82 -5.30
CA LEU A 64 -4.39 -4.45 -5.84
C LEU A 64 -3.23 -3.64 -5.28
N SER A 65 -2.98 -3.75 -3.96
CA SER A 65 -1.86 -3.06 -3.31
C SER A 65 -0.53 -3.57 -3.84
N LEU A 66 -0.34 -4.89 -3.95
CA LEU A 66 0.88 -5.49 -4.50
C LEU A 66 1.11 -5.07 -5.96
N ASN A 67 0.06 -5.05 -6.78
CA ASN A 67 0.14 -4.58 -8.16
C ASN A 67 0.47 -3.09 -8.28
N ALA A 68 -0.03 -2.25 -7.36
CA ALA A 68 0.32 -0.84 -7.32
C ALA A 68 1.78 -0.63 -6.88
N LEU A 69 2.22 -1.34 -5.84
CA LEU A 69 3.56 -1.25 -5.28
C LEU A 69 4.64 -1.83 -6.20
N SER A 70 4.32 -2.85 -7.02
CA SER A 70 5.26 -3.46 -7.96
C SER A 70 5.80 -2.47 -9.00
N LYS A 71 5.00 -1.45 -9.34
CA LYS A 71 5.36 -0.38 -10.28
C LYS A 71 6.38 0.62 -9.70
N LEU A 72 6.63 0.57 -8.39
CA LEU A 72 7.47 1.51 -7.65
C LEU A 72 8.47 0.79 -6.72
N LEU A 73 8.93 -0.40 -7.13
CA LEU A 73 9.90 -1.20 -6.38
C LEU A 73 11.27 -0.55 -6.18
N GLY A 74 11.54 0.61 -6.80
CA GLY A 74 12.72 1.42 -6.52
C GLY A 74 12.76 1.97 -5.09
N GLY A 75 11.59 2.16 -4.44
CA GLY A 75 11.50 2.70 -3.08
C GLY A 75 11.55 1.62 -1.99
N ALA A 76 12.40 1.81 -0.96
CA ALA A 76 12.56 0.88 0.15
C ALA A 76 11.24 0.59 0.90
N ALA A 77 10.37 1.61 1.03
CA ALA A 77 9.05 1.49 1.64
C ALA A 77 8.10 0.60 0.82
N CYS A 78 8.11 0.73 -0.51
CA CYS A 78 7.30 -0.11 -1.41
C CYS A 78 7.72 -1.58 -1.31
N ARG A 79 9.02 -1.85 -1.25
CA ARG A 79 9.56 -3.20 -1.06
C ARG A 79 9.14 -3.80 0.29
N GLN A 80 9.34 -3.06 1.38
CA GLN A 80 8.94 -3.49 2.72
C GLN A 80 7.44 -3.78 2.81
N ALA A 81 6.59 -2.87 2.31
CA ALA A 81 5.14 -3.06 2.30
C ALA A 81 4.74 -4.31 1.51
N SER A 82 5.37 -4.54 0.34
CA SER A 82 5.11 -5.72 -0.49
C SER A 82 5.46 -7.01 0.24
N LEU A 83 6.61 -7.06 0.92
CA LEU A 83 7.02 -8.21 1.71
C LEU A 83 6.04 -8.48 2.86
N ARG A 84 5.66 -7.45 3.63
CA ARG A 84 4.70 -7.59 4.74
C ARG A 84 3.31 -8.05 4.28
N LEU A 85 2.89 -7.63 3.08
CA LEU A 85 1.64 -8.09 2.48
C LEU A 85 1.75 -9.54 1.97
N ALA A 86 2.89 -9.92 1.38
CA ALA A 86 3.15 -11.27 0.88
C ALA A 86 3.39 -12.31 1.99
N GLU A 87 3.79 -11.87 3.19
CA GLU A 87 3.92 -12.72 4.38
C GLU A 87 2.55 -13.21 4.90
N ARG A 88 1.45 -12.47 4.69
CA ARG A 88 0.10 -12.86 5.15
C ARG A 88 -0.39 -14.18 4.52
N PRO A 89 -0.39 -14.33 3.18
CA PRO A 89 -0.96 -15.51 2.50
C PRO A 89 -0.18 -16.83 2.68
N GLY A 90 0.95 -16.81 3.38
CA GLY A 90 1.77 -18.00 3.69
C GLY A 90 1.64 -18.49 5.13
N THR A 91 0.84 -17.82 5.96
CA THR A 91 0.59 -18.24 7.35
C THR A 91 -0.53 -19.26 7.42
N ALA A 92 -0.45 -20.19 8.39
CA ALA A 92 -1.40 -21.30 8.56
C ALA A 92 -2.87 -20.86 8.70
N GLU A 93 -3.12 -19.58 8.97
CA GLU A 93 -4.46 -19.01 9.18
C GLU A 93 -5.15 -18.58 7.88
N LEU A 94 -4.44 -18.32 6.77
CA LEU A 94 -5.02 -17.87 5.50
C LEU A 94 -4.20 -18.40 4.29
N PRO A 95 -4.38 -19.68 3.89
CA PRO A 95 -3.76 -20.23 2.70
C PRO A 95 -4.21 -19.46 1.45
N TRP A 96 -3.31 -19.24 0.49
CA TRP A 96 -3.63 -18.64 -0.82
C TRP A 96 -4.86 -19.26 -1.52
N GLN A 97 -5.23 -20.49 -1.18
CA GLN A 97 -6.37 -21.22 -1.75
C GLN A 97 -7.74 -20.85 -1.14
N GLN A 98 -7.79 -20.04 -0.09
CA GLN A 98 -9.06 -19.60 0.52
C GLN A 98 -9.53 -18.22 0.03
N PHE A 99 -8.97 -17.75 -1.09
CA PHE A 99 -9.31 -16.48 -1.72
C PHE A 99 -10.00 -16.65 -3.07
#